data_AF-A0A4Q9HH68-F1
#
_entry.id   AF-A0A4Q9HH68-F1
#
_cell.length_a   1.000
_cell.length_b   1.000
_cell.length_c   1.000
_cell.angle_alpha   90.00
_cell.angle_beta   90.00
_cell.angle_gamma   90.00
#
_symmetry.space_group_name_H-M   'P 1'
#
loop_
_entity.id
_entity.type
_entity.pdbx_description
1 polymer ?
#
loop_
_entity_poly.entity_id
_entity_poly.type
_entity_poly.pdbx_seq_one_letter_code
_entity_poly.pdbx_strand_id
1 'polypeptide(L)'
;MKKKKIIKTNDKVRALTPLQVTSIAITTVVILSLWMLNWVLLGDKIPQDGINDRGTFGDMFGAVNALFSGLAFGGIIWTILLQRNELKLQREESRESRKEAVEQNKTLRAQRFEHTFFNMLNLQNEIIKNLQTPTGKGRKVIQDAKNSLTSFLSLSNLKEIAGSLEWGFYRNETWEGHSITTFHAGGVLKDFYHQEFYDQYSSHFNHYFRHLYHIFKFIYFSKLEVGEKNFYATLARASLSQDELYLIAFNGLIEGYGNPNFLYLIKEYDILQNFVRAEVQPDVFINLIDEELASVIYPFKETKPTTVNF
;
A
#
# COMPACT_ATOMS: atom_id res chain seq x y z
N MET A 1 11.43 -19.65 11.02
CA MET A 1 12.80 -19.53 11.59
C MET A 1 13.85 -19.84 10.52
N LYS A 2 14.34 -18.84 9.77
CA LYS A 2 15.55 -18.96 8.95
C LYS A 2 16.69 -18.30 9.72
N LYS A 3 17.68 -19.09 10.13
CA LYS A 3 18.87 -18.61 10.84
C LYS A 3 19.57 -17.55 9.98
N LYS A 4 19.50 -16.28 10.40
CA LYS A 4 20.42 -15.22 9.97
C LYS A 4 21.83 -15.71 10.30
N LYS A 5 22.57 -16.10 9.28
CA LYS A 5 24.01 -16.33 9.37
C LYS A 5 24.60 -14.96 9.63
N ILE A 6 24.88 -14.67 10.90
CA ILE A 6 25.65 -13.50 11.31
C ILE A 6 26.98 -13.63 10.58
N ILE A 7 27.15 -12.83 9.53
CA ILE A 7 28.42 -12.64 8.86
C ILE A 7 29.30 -12.01 9.93
N LYS A 8 30.18 -12.82 10.54
CA LYS A 8 31.31 -12.30 11.27
C LYS A 8 32.07 -11.41 10.28
N THR A 9 31.92 -10.10 10.43
CA THR A 9 32.81 -9.10 9.87
C THR A 9 34.19 -9.45 10.39
N ASN A 10 34.93 -10.20 9.57
CA ASN A 10 36.29 -10.55 9.87
C ASN A 10 37.09 -9.30 9.53
N ASP A 11 37.43 -8.52 10.55
CA ASP A 11 38.41 -7.44 10.51
C ASP A 11 39.81 -8.02 10.21
N LYS A 12 39.96 -8.62 9.03
CA LYS A 12 41.24 -8.82 8.38
C LYS A 12 41.34 -7.71 7.35
N VAL A 13 41.88 -6.59 7.81
CA VAL A 13 42.60 -5.64 6.96
C VAL A 13 43.30 -6.45 5.86
N ARG A 14 42.94 -6.19 4.59
CA ARG A 14 43.36 -6.94 3.39
C ARG A 14 44.85 -7.28 3.45
N ALA A 15 45.19 -8.44 4.00
CA ALA A 15 46.53 -8.97 3.93
C ALA A 15 46.79 -9.37 2.47
N LEU A 16 47.90 -8.92 1.90
CA LEU A 16 48.31 -9.32 0.55
C LEU A 16 48.33 -10.85 0.49
N THR A 17 47.76 -11.39 -0.59
CA THR A 17 47.78 -12.85 -0.80
C THR A 17 49.24 -13.32 -0.93
N PRO A 18 49.58 -14.57 -0.55
CA PRO A 18 50.95 -15.10 -0.69
C PRO A 18 51.51 -14.92 -2.10
N LEU A 19 50.64 -15.03 -3.11
CA LEU A 19 50.97 -14.87 -4.52
C LEU A 19 51.33 -13.42 -4.90
N GLN A 20 50.65 -12.43 -4.29
CA GLN A 20 51.00 -11.02 -4.44
C GLN A 20 52.35 -10.71 -3.79
N VAL A 21 52.61 -11.24 -2.58
CA VAL A 21 53.89 -11.05 -1.87
C VAL A 21 55.05 -11.64 -2.67
N THR A 22 54.88 -12.85 -3.22
CA THR A 22 55.91 -13.46 -4.08
C THR A 22 56.14 -12.67 -5.36
N SER A 23 55.09 -12.13 -5.98
CA SER A 23 55.23 -11.32 -7.20
C SER A 23 55.99 -10.02 -6.94
N ILE A 24 55.75 -9.37 -5.80
CA ILE A 24 56.46 -8.16 -5.38
C ILE A 24 57.93 -8.48 -5.13
N ALA A 25 58.22 -9.55 -4.37
CA ALA A 25 59.58 -9.96 -4.06
C ALA A 25 60.39 -10.30 -5.33
N ILE A 26 59.81 -11.04 -6.27
CA ILE A 26 60.45 -11.37 -7.56
C ILE A 26 60.73 -10.09 -8.35
N THR A 27 59.75 -9.18 -8.45
CA THR A 27 59.92 -7.91 -9.16
C THR A 27 61.04 -7.07 -8.55
N THR A 28 61.11 -6.98 -7.22
CA THR A 28 62.20 -6.26 -6.51
C THR A 28 63.57 -6.88 -6.78
N VAL A 29 63.69 -8.21 -6.72
CA VAL A 29 64.95 -8.91 -7.01
C VAL A 29 65.39 -8.69 -8.45
N VAL A 30 64.47 -8.72 -9.41
CA VAL A 30 64.76 -8.44 -10.83
C VAL A 30 65.26 -7.00 -11.01
N ILE A 31 64.63 -6.01 -10.36
CA ILE A 31 65.08 -4.61 -10.41
C ILE A 31 66.50 -4.47 -9.87
N LEU A 32 66.77 -5.01 -8.69
CA LEU A 32 68.10 -4.95 -8.05
C LEU A 32 69.16 -5.68 -8.88
N SER A 33 68.80 -6.81 -9.49
CA SER A 33 69.70 -7.58 -10.36
C SER A 33 70.03 -6.82 -11.65
N LEU A 34 69.05 -6.14 -12.26
CA LEU A 34 69.28 -5.29 -13.43
C LEU A 34 70.15 -4.07 -13.09
N TRP A 35 69.96 -3.47 -11.91
CA TRP A 35 70.80 -2.39 -11.42
C TRP A 35 72.24 -2.85 -11.17
N MET A 36 72.42 -4.01 -10.52
CA MET A 36 73.73 -4.60 -10.25
C MET A 36 74.45 -5.02 -11.54
N LEU A 37 73.73 -5.62 -12.49
CA LEU A 37 74.27 -5.99 -13.80
C LEU A 37 74.75 -4.76 -14.58
N ASN A 38 73.98 -3.68 -14.56
CA ASN A 38 74.35 -2.43 -15.20
C ASN A 38 75.61 -1.80 -14.56
N TRP A 39 75.71 -1.85 -13.23
CA TRP A 39 76.90 -1.43 -12.50
C TRP A 39 78.14 -2.24 -12.90
N VAL A 40 78.03 -3.56 -12.97
CA VAL A 40 79.16 -4.45 -13.33
C VAL A 40 79.60 -4.28 -14.78
N LEU A 41 78.66 -4.11 -15.72
CA LEU A 41 78.99 -4.02 -17.15
C LEU A 41 79.59 -2.68 -17.58
N LEU A 42 79.32 -1.60 -16.84
CA LEU A 42 79.71 -0.24 -17.22
C LEU A 42 80.64 0.44 -16.19
N GLY A 43 80.81 -0.14 -14.99
CA GLY A 43 81.61 0.43 -13.91
C GLY A 43 83.10 0.61 -14.22
N ASP A 44 83.67 -0.23 -15.10
CA ASP A 44 85.09 -0.15 -15.49
C ASP A 44 85.38 0.91 -16.57
N LYS A 45 84.34 1.59 -17.10
CA LYS A 45 84.47 2.62 -18.16
C LYS A 45 84.35 4.06 -17.66
N ILE A 46 84.49 4.29 -16.36
CA ILE A 46 84.35 5.61 -15.73
C ILE A 46 85.74 6.31 -15.70
N PRO A 47 85.97 7.42 -16.44
CA PRO A 47 87.18 8.22 -16.33
C PRO A 47 87.25 8.92 -14.95
N GLN A 48 88.45 9.19 -14.45
CA GLN A 48 88.66 9.65 -13.06
C GLN A 48 88.52 11.18 -12.84
N ASP A 49 88.05 11.97 -13.80
CA ASP A 49 88.18 13.43 -13.76
C ASP A 49 86.83 14.19 -13.64
N GLY A 50 86.47 14.50 -12.40
CA GLY A 50 85.85 15.76 -11.96
C GLY A 50 84.71 16.39 -12.79
N ILE A 51 83.48 16.28 -12.27
CA ILE A 51 82.28 17.10 -12.52
C ILE A 51 81.55 16.85 -13.86
N ASN A 52 82.23 16.65 -14.99
CA ASN A 52 81.56 16.26 -16.25
C ASN A 52 81.11 14.78 -16.26
N ASP A 53 81.67 13.94 -15.39
CA ASP A 53 81.41 12.50 -15.32
C ASP A 53 80.13 12.10 -14.57
N ARG A 54 79.47 13.04 -13.88
CA ARG A 54 78.18 12.76 -13.21
C ARG A 54 77.04 12.63 -14.22
N GLY A 55 77.15 13.27 -15.38
CA GLY A 55 76.19 13.17 -16.48
C GLY A 55 76.24 11.79 -17.16
N THR A 56 77.44 11.32 -17.53
CA THR A 56 77.68 9.98 -18.09
C THR A 56 77.34 8.86 -17.12
N PHE A 57 77.58 9.06 -15.81
CA PHE A 57 77.10 8.14 -14.78
C PHE A 57 75.57 8.04 -14.75
N GLY A 58 74.86 9.16 -14.95
CA GLY A 58 73.39 9.18 -15.09
C GLY A 58 72.89 8.48 -16.37
N ASP A 59 73.60 8.67 -17.49
CA ASP A 59 73.26 8.06 -18.78
C ASP A 59 73.33 6.53 -18.76
N MET A 60 74.25 5.95 -17.97
CA MET A 60 74.35 4.50 -17.78
C MET A 60 73.04 3.89 -17.24
N PHE A 61 72.30 4.61 -16.39
CA PHE A 61 71.01 4.16 -15.85
C PHE A 61 69.80 4.69 -16.64
N GLY A 62 69.99 5.56 -17.63
CA GLY A 62 68.92 6.19 -18.40
C GLY A 62 68.01 5.22 -19.13
N ALA A 63 68.59 4.22 -19.81
CA ALA A 63 67.82 3.19 -20.54
C ALA A 63 66.99 2.30 -19.59
N VAL A 64 67.57 1.93 -18.45
CA VAL A 64 66.90 1.12 -17.41
C VAL A 64 65.77 1.92 -16.76
N ASN A 65 66.00 3.20 -16.45
CA ASN A 65 64.98 4.10 -15.91
C ASN A 65 63.85 4.34 -16.91
N ALA A 66 64.15 4.53 -18.20
CA ALA A 66 63.15 4.69 -19.24
C ALA A 66 62.27 3.44 -19.39
N LEU A 67 62.86 2.24 -19.32
CA LEU A 67 62.12 0.97 -19.32
C LEU A 67 61.19 0.86 -18.12
N PHE A 68 61.68 1.20 -16.91
CA PHE A 68 60.84 1.20 -15.71
C PHE A 68 59.72 2.23 -15.76
N SER A 69 59.98 3.44 -16.27
CA SER A 69 58.93 4.45 -16.48
C SER A 69 57.86 3.97 -17.48
N GLY A 70 58.27 3.31 -18.58
CA GLY A 70 57.34 2.71 -19.55
C GLY A 70 56.49 1.58 -18.96
N LEU A 71 57.11 0.67 -18.19
CA LEU A 71 56.41 -0.41 -17.50
C LEU A 71 55.48 0.11 -16.41
N ALA A 72 55.89 1.10 -15.63
CA ALA A 72 55.06 1.75 -14.63
C ALA A 72 53.84 2.42 -15.28
N PHE A 73 54.04 3.14 -16.40
CA PHE A 73 52.95 3.72 -17.17
C PHE A 73 52.00 2.67 -17.73
N GLY A 74 52.53 1.56 -18.27
CA GLY A 74 51.73 0.42 -18.70
C GLY A 74 50.92 -0.21 -17.56
N GLY A 75 51.51 -0.36 -16.38
CA GLY A 75 50.83 -0.84 -15.17
C GLY A 75 49.72 0.11 -14.70
N ILE A 76 49.93 1.42 -14.80
CA ILE A 76 48.89 2.44 -14.50
C ILE A 76 47.73 2.32 -15.51
N ILE A 77 48.02 2.23 -16.82
CA ILE A 77 46.99 2.03 -17.85
C ILE A 77 46.19 0.75 -17.57
N TRP A 78 46.88 -0.36 -17.29
CA TRP A 78 46.24 -1.63 -16.94
C TRP A 78 45.31 -1.48 -15.72
N THR A 79 45.79 -0.78 -14.68
CA THR A 79 45.00 -0.52 -13.48
C THR A 79 43.77 0.34 -13.79
N ILE A 80 43.90 1.38 -14.62
CA ILE A 80 42.76 2.21 -15.06
C ILE A 80 41.74 1.37 -15.83
N LEU A 81 42.18 0.47 -16.71
CA LEU A 81 41.29 -0.43 -17.44
C LEU A 81 40.55 -1.38 -16.50
N LEU A 82 41.23 -1.93 -15.49
CA LEU A 82 40.63 -2.78 -14.48
C LEU A 82 39.60 -2.01 -13.64
N GLN A 83 39.95 -0.81 -13.16
CA GLN A 83 39.06 0.07 -12.38
C GLN A 83 37.82 0.47 -13.21
N ARG A 84 37.97 0.76 -14.50
CA ARG A 84 36.85 1.04 -15.39
C ARG A 84 35.88 -0.14 -15.48
N ASN A 85 36.39 -1.36 -15.55
CA ASN A 85 35.56 -2.56 -15.56
C ASN A 85 34.85 -2.78 -14.23
N GLU A 86 35.54 -2.58 -13.09
CA GLU A 86 34.95 -2.65 -11.75
C GLU A 86 33.82 -1.62 -11.57
N LEU A 87 34.04 -0.37 -11.99
CA LEU A 87 32.99 0.68 -11.98
C LEU A 87 31.79 0.33 -12.86
N LYS A 88 32.02 -0.34 -13.99
CA LYS A 88 30.93 -0.81 -14.86
C LYS A 88 30.10 -1.88 -14.16
N LEU A 89 30.75 -2.91 -13.61
CA LEU A 89 30.07 -3.99 -12.86
C LEU A 89 29.32 -3.43 -11.65
N GLN A 90 29.92 -2.50 -10.90
CA GLN A 90 29.28 -1.85 -9.75
C GLN A 90 28.03 -1.05 -10.16
N ARG A 91 28.06 -0.36 -11.31
CA ARG A 91 26.89 0.33 -11.85
C ARG A 91 25.79 -0.64 -12.28
N GLU A 92 26.16 -1.80 -12.82
CA GLU A 92 25.21 -2.85 -13.21
C GLU A 92 24.55 -3.46 -11.96
N GLU A 93 25.32 -3.86 -10.95
CA GLU A 93 24.81 -4.39 -9.67
C GLU A 93 23.92 -3.37 -8.96
N SER A 94 24.30 -2.08 -8.95
CA SER A 94 23.47 -1.01 -8.39
C SER A 94 22.13 -0.85 -9.12
N ARG A 95 22.12 -1.00 -10.45
CA ARG A 95 20.89 -0.96 -11.25
C ARG A 95 20.00 -2.15 -10.94
N GLU A 96 20.56 -3.36 -10.82
CA GLU A 96 19.82 -4.56 -10.46
C GLU A 96 19.23 -4.45 -9.04
N SER A 97 20.05 -4.06 -8.07
CA SER A 97 19.61 -3.81 -6.69
C SER A 97 18.47 -2.78 -6.62
N ARG A 98 18.53 -1.72 -7.44
CA ARG A 98 17.43 -0.74 -7.53
C ARG A 98 16.14 -1.36 -8.08
N LYS A 99 16.22 -2.23 -9.08
CA LYS A 99 15.04 -2.93 -9.62
C LYS A 99 14.42 -3.85 -8.57
N GLU A 100 15.25 -4.63 -7.88
CA GLU A 100 14.78 -5.49 -6.78
C GLU A 100 14.14 -4.69 -5.65
N ALA A 101 14.73 -3.56 -5.27
CA ALA A 101 14.17 -2.69 -4.23
C ALA A 101 12.80 -2.12 -4.61
N VAL A 102 12.59 -1.78 -5.89
CA VAL A 102 11.28 -1.33 -6.40
C VAL A 102 10.26 -2.45 -6.32
N GLU A 103 10.62 -3.67 -6.74
CA GLU A 103 9.71 -4.82 -6.69
C GLU A 103 9.36 -5.21 -5.24
N GLN A 104 10.35 -5.24 -4.35
CA GLN A 104 10.13 -5.44 -2.92
C GLN A 104 9.22 -4.36 -2.34
N ASN A 105 9.33 -3.09 -2.77
CA ASN A 105 8.45 -2.03 -2.30
C ASN A 105 7.00 -2.28 -2.71
N LYS A 106 6.75 -2.79 -3.93
CA LYS A 106 5.42 -3.18 -4.39
C LYS A 106 4.84 -4.30 -3.53
N THR A 107 5.59 -5.38 -3.33
CA THR A 107 5.16 -6.51 -2.47
C THR A 107 4.87 -6.05 -1.04
N LEU A 108 5.73 -5.20 -0.46
CA LEU A 108 5.53 -4.67 0.89
C LEU A 108 4.28 -3.79 0.99
N ARG A 109 3.93 -3.04 -0.06
CA ARG A 109 2.69 -2.25 -0.08
C ARG A 109 1.46 -3.15 -0.09
N ALA A 110 1.44 -4.20 -0.91
CA ALA A 110 0.35 -5.17 -0.94
C ALA A 110 0.18 -5.85 0.42
N GLN A 111 1.29 -6.35 1.02
CA GLN A 111 1.26 -6.96 2.35
C GLN A 111 0.77 -6.01 3.45
N ARG A 112 1.20 -4.74 3.42
CA ARG A 112 0.72 -3.73 4.39
C ARG A 112 -0.77 -3.48 4.22
N PHE A 113 -1.25 -3.38 2.98
CA PHE A 113 -2.68 -3.25 2.69
C PHE A 113 -3.46 -4.44 3.25
N GLU A 114 -3.08 -5.67 2.87
CA GLU A 114 -3.72 -6.91 3.33
C GLU A 114 -3.78 -7.00 4.84
N HIS A 115 -2.63 -6.79 5.51
CA HIS A 115 -2.56 -6.81 6.96
C HIS A 115 -3.50 -5.78 7.60
N THR A 116 -3.56 -4.56 7.05
CA THR A 116 -4.43 -3.50 7.55
C THR A 116 -5.90 -3.85 7.32
N PHE A 117 -6.24 -4.34 6.13
CA PHE A 117 -7.58 -4.78 5.76
C PHE A 117 -8.10 -5.89 6.67
N PHE A 118 -7.31 -6.96 6.86
CA PHE A 118 -7.71 -8.08 7.73
C PHE A 118 -7.79 -7.66 9.20
N ASN A 119 -6.93 -6.75 9.65
CA ASN A 119 -7.05 -6.19 11.00
C ASN A 119 -8.34 -5.38 11.15
N MET A 120 -8.75 -4.59 10.15
CA MET A 120 -10.04 -3.91 10.19
C MET A 120 -11.20 -4.92 10.17
N LEU A 121 -11.16 -5.98 9.36
CA LEU A 121 -12.19 -7.02 9.44
C LEU A 121 -12.27 -7.69 10.82
N ASN A 122 -11.13 -7.95 11.45
CA ASN A 122 -11.09 -8.49 12.82
C ASN A 122 -11.66 -7.48 13.82
N LEU A 123 -11.30 -6.20 13.73
CA LEU A 123 -11.87 -5.14 14.55
C LEU A 123 -13.38 -5.01 14.35
N GLN A 124 -13.88 -5.17 13.13
CA GLN A 124 -15.33 -5.20 12.86
C GLN A 124 -16.02 -6.32 13.64
N ASN A 125 -15.45 -7.53 13.61
CA ASN A 125 -15.96 -8.67 14.37
C ASN A 125 -15.89 -8.43 15.89
N GLU A 126 -14.83 -7.78 16.38
CA GLU A 126 -14.73 -7.40 17.80
C GLU A 126 -15.76 -6.33 18.17
N ILE A 127 -16.03 -5.34 17.31
CA ILE A 127 -17.12 -4.38 17.51
C ILE A 127 -18.45 -5.12 17.63
N ILE A 128 -18.73 -6.07 16.73
CA ILE A 128 -19.95 -6.89 16.78
C ILE A 128 -20.04 -7.62 18.12
N LYS A 129 -18.99 -8.32 18.56
CA LYS A 129 -18.98 -9.06 19.83
C LYS A 129 -19.21 -8.17 21.04
N ASN A 130 -18.70 -6.94 20.99
CA ASN A 130 -18.80 -5.96 22.06
C ASN A 130 -20.08 -5.12 22.02
N LEU A 131 -20.95 -5.29 21.01
CA LEU A 131 -22.28 -4.72 21.04
C LEU A 131 -23.02 -5.21 22.28
N GLN A 132 -23.58 -4.28 23.04
CA GLN A 132 -24.31 -4.60 24.26
C GLN A 132 -25.50 -3.66 24.43
N THR A 133 -26.64 -4.26 24.75
CA THR A 133 -27.85 -3.60 25.23
C THR A 133 -28.26 -4.26 26.55
N PRO A 134 -29.25 -3.70 27.29
CA PRO A 134 -29.83 -4.39 28.44
C PRO A 134 -30.45 -5.75 28.09
N THR A 135 -30.87 -5.96 26.83
CA THR A 135 -31.60 -7.14 26.36
C THR A 135 -30.70 -8.20 25.72
N GLY A 136 -29.47 -7.86 25.33
CA GLY A 136 -28.63 -8.77 24.57
C GLY A 136 -27.18 -8.30 24.39
N LYS A 137 -26.37 -9.19 23.82
CA LYS A 137 -24.97 -8.94 23.46
C LYS A 137 -24.65 -9.51 22.09
N GLY A 138 -23.63 -8.97 21.45
CA GLY A 138 -23.11 -9.53 20.21
C GLY A 138 -24.12 -9.41 19.06
N ARG A 139 -24.20 -10.48 18.25
CA ARG A 139 -25.16 -10.59 17.13
C ARG A 139 -26.63 -10.51 17.55
N LYS A 140 -26.97 -10.80 18.81
CA LYS A 140 -28.35 -10.65 19.30
C LYS A 140 -28.81 -9.19 19.23
N VAL A 141 -27.91 -8.24 19.50
CA VAL A 141 -28.19 -6.80 19.41
C VAL A 141 -28.50 -6.38 17.97
N ILE A 142 -27.80 -6.97 16.98
CA ILE A 142 -28.07 -6.76 15.55
C ILE A 142 -29.45 -7.27 15.18
N GLN A 143 -29.79 -8.48 15.60
CA GLN A 143 -31.12 -9.05 15.37
C GLN A 143 -32.22 -8.22 16.03
N ASP A 144 -32.02 -7.75 17.26
CA ASP A 144 -32.98 -6.92 17.99
C ASP A 144 -33.17 -5.56 17.29
N ALA A 145 -32.09 -4.91 16.85
CA ALA A 145 -32.17 -3.66 16.09
C ALA A 145 -32.90 -3.84 14.75
N LYS A 146 -32.62 -4.95 14.04
CA LYS A 146 -33.33 -5.32 12.81
C LYS A 146 -34.82 -5.52 13.09
N ASN A 147 -35.17 -6.26 14.14
CA ASN A 147 -36.57 -6.49 14.52
C ASN A 147 -37.28 -5.19 14.94
N SER A 148 -36.61 -4.28 15.66
CA SER A 148 -37.15 -2.97 16.02
C SER A 148 -37.44 -2.13 14.78
N LEU A 149 -36.49 -2.09 13.83
CA LEU A 149 -36.68 -1.40 12.56
C LEU A 149 -37.79 -2.04 11.74
N THR A 150 -37.76 -3.36 11.53
CA THR A 150 -38.84 -4.07 10.82
C THR A 150 -40.19 -3.84 11.47
N SER A 151 -40.27 -3.90 12.81
CA SER A 151 -41.51 -3.63 13.54
C SER A 151 -42.00 -2.22 13.24
N PHE A 152 -41.14 -1.20 13.36
CA PHE A 152 -41.47 0.19 13.07
C PHE A 152 -41.96 0.40 11.63
N LEU A 153 -41.27 -0.18 10.65
CA LEU A 153 -41.65 -0.10 9.24
C LEU A 153 -42.94 -0.89 8.95
N SER A 154 -43.17 -2.00 9.65
CA SER A 154 -44.33 -2.90 9.52
C SER A 154 -45.55 -2.50 10.35
N LEU A 155 -45.42 -1.51 11.25
CA LEU A 155 -46.52 -1.04 12.07
C LEU A 155 -47.70 -0.79 11.15
N SER A 156 -48.87 -1.25 11.56
CA SER A 156 -50.20 -0.95 11.04
C SER A 156 -50.53 0.57 10.82
N ASN A 157 -49.55 1.47 10.99
CA ASN A 157 -49.62 2.92 11.12
C ASN A 157 -48.93 3.70 9.99
N LEU A 158 -48.43 3.07 8.91
CA LEU A 158 -48.20 3.85 7.69
C LEU A 158 -49.50 4.52 7.18
N LYS A 159 -50.69 4.02 7.58
CA LYS A 159 -51.99 4.68 7.37
C LYS A 159 -52.24 5.91 8.24
N GLU A 160 -51.56 6.06 9.38
CA GLU A 160 -51.70 7.21 10.30
C GLU A 160 -50.67 8.29 9.96
N ILE A 161 -49.48 7.88 9.51
CA ILE A 161 -48.49 8.75 8.87
C ILE A 161 -49.00 9.21 7.48
N ALA A 162 -49.70 8.35 6.74
CA ALA A 162 -50.41 8.73 5.50
C ALA A 162 -51.74 9.48 5.75
N GLY A 163 -52.35 9.36 6.94
CA GLY A 163 -53.62 10.03 7.28
C GLY A 163 -53.48 11.53 7.49
N SER A 164 -52.31 12.03 7.88
CA SER A 164 -51.96 13.47 7.86
C SER A 164 -51.54 13.97 6.47
N LEU A 165 -51.21 13.03 5.58
CA LEU A 165 -50.81 13.20 4.19
C LEU A 165 -52.02 13.38 3.27
N GLU A 166 -53.21 12.88 3.65
CA GLU A 166 -54.48 13.14 2.97
C GLU A 166 -54.81 14.63 2.84
N TRP A 167 -54.38 15.50 3.77
CA TRP A 167 -54.51 16.96 3.62
C TRP A 167 -53.58 17.54 2.54
N GLY A 168 -52.50 16.85 2.18
CA GLY A 168 -51.62 17.19 1.07
C GLY A 168 -52.11 16.67 -0.29
N PHE A 169 -52.86 15.57 -0.32
CA PHE A 169 -53.39 14.96 -1.55
C PHE A 169 -54.51 15.76 -2.24
N TYR A 170 -55.17 16.70 -1.54
CA TYR A 170 -56.17 17.59 -2.16
C TYR A 170 -55.56 18.78 -2.92
N ARG A 171 -54.25 18.99 -2.86
CA ARG A 171 -53.56 20.02 -3.65
C ARG A 171 -52.76 19.33 -4.76
N ASN A 172 -53.47 18.99 -5.84
CA ASN A 172 -52.90 18.55 -7.11
C ASN A 172 -51.92 19.58 -7.66
N GLU A 173 -50.64 19.48 -7.30
CA GLU A 173 -49.55 20.01 -8.11
C GLU A 173 -48.45 18.96 -8.17
N THR A 174 -48.42 18.26 -9.30
CA THR A 174 -47.34 17.39 -9.74
C THR A 174 -46.05 18.22 -9.87
N TRP A 175 -45.25 18.28 -8.81
CA TRP A 175 -43.85 18.65 -8.93
C TRP A 175 -43.09 17.45 -9.49
N GLU A 176 -42.83 17.51 -10.80
CA GLU A 176 -41.83 16.76 -11.57
C GLU A 176 -41.44 15.36 -11.04
N GLY A 177 -42.20 14.35 -11.47
CA GLY A 177 -41.70 13.00 -11.69
C GLY A 177 -41.50 12.09 -10.48
N HIS A 178 -41.64 12.56 -9.24
CA HIS A 178 -41.57 11.70 -8.06
C HIS A 178 -42.98 11.35 -7.60
N SER A 179 -43.42 10.12 -7.90
CA SER A 179 -44.65 9.61 -7.28
C SER A 179 -44.52 9.72 -5.76
N ILE A 180 -45.60 10.14 -5.11
CA ILE A 180 -45.71 10.65 -3.73
C ILE A 180 -45.44 9.56 -2.65
N THR A 181 -44.60 8.54 -2.89
CA THR A 181 -44.42 7.39 -1.98
C THR A 181 -43.01 7.27 -1.38
N THR A 182 -41.93 7.35 -2.18
CA THR A 182 -40.55 7.20 -1.67
C THR A 182 -40.08 8.40 -0.84
N PHE A 183 -40.49 9.62 -1.20
CA PHE A 183 -40.27 10.82 -0.39
C PHE A 183 -40.82 10.67 1.04
N HIS A 184 -42.05 10.17 1.18
CA HIS A 184 -42.67 9.95 2.48
C HIS A 184 -42.03 8.79 3.24
N ALA A 185 -41.65 7.71 2.55
CA ALA A 185 -40.90 6.62 3.14
C ALA A 185 -39.55 7.11 3.72
N GLY A 186 -38.84 8.00 3.02
CA GLY A 186 -37.62 8.64 3.52
C GLY A 186 -37.87 9.47 4.79
N GLY A 187 -38.96 10.22 4.83
CA GLY A 187 -39.40 10.96 6.03
C GLY A 187 -39.66 10.05 7.23
N VAL A 188 -40.45 8.98 7.04
CA VAL A 188 -40.75 7.98 8.10
C VAL A 188 -39.47 7.34 8.63
N LEU A 189 -38.56 6.96 7.74
CA LEU A 189 -37.30 6.36 8.11
C LEU A 189 -36.42 7.32 8.91
N LYS A 190 -36.41 8.61 8.54
CA LYS A 190 -35.71 9.65 9.29
C LYS A 190 -36.29 9.80 10.70
N ASP A 191 -37.61 9.82 10.83
CA ASP A 191 -38.28 9.89 12.14
C ASP A 191 -37.92 8.70 13.02
N PHE A 192 -37.95 7.47 12.48
CA PHE A 192 -37.45 6.28 13.20
C PHE A 192 -36.03 6.48 13.72
N TYR A 193 -35.14 6.93 12.83
CA TYR A 193 -33.72 7.00 13.13
C TYR A 193 -33.44 8.01 14.26
N HIS A 194 -34.20 9.10 14.31
CA HIS A 194 -34.08 10.12 15.35
C HIS A 194 -34.82 9.79 16.64
N GLN A 195 -35.99 9.17 16.58
CA GLN A 195 -36.87 8.98 17.74
C GLN A 195 -36.67 7.64 18.46
N GLU A 196 -36.41 6.57 17.72
CA GLU A 196 -36.37 5.20 18.26
C GLU A 196 -34.96 4.61 18.20
N PHE A 197 -34.32 4.71 17.03
CA PHE A 197 -32.99 4.16 16.84
C PHE A 197 -31.93 4.91 17.66
N TYR A 198 -32.06 6.24 17.76
CA TYR A 198 -31.02 7.03 18.38
C TYR A 198 -30.88 6.72 19.87
N ASP A 199 -32.01 6.63 20.56
CA ASP A 199 -32.05 6.45 22.01
C ASP A 199 -31.62 5.04 22.42
N GLN A 200 -31.97 4.03 21.63
CA GLN A 200 -31.74 2.64 21.99
C GLN A 200 -30.42 2.07 21.44
N TYR A 201 -29.98 2.53 20.27
CA TYR A 201 -28.94 1.84 19.49
C TYR A 201 -27.79 2.75 19.02
N SER A 202 -27.96 4.07 18.99
CA SER A 202 -27.01 5.04 18.38
C SER A 202 -25.55 4.86 18.78
N SER A 203 -25.27 4.84 20.08
CA SER A 203 -23.88 4.85 20.58
C SER A 203 -23.07 3.67 20.02
N HIS A 204 -23.68 2.49 19.96
CA HIS A 204 -23.01 1.26 19.53
C HIS A 204 -23.05 1.09 18.01
N PHE A 205 -24.18 1.38 17.36
CA PHE A 205 -24.32 1.16 15.91
C PHE A 205 -23.66 2.24 15.07
N ASN A 206 -23.58 3.50 15.54
CA ASN A 206 -22.82 4.53 14.83
C ASN A 206 -21.35 4.15 14.73
N HIS A 207 -20.79 3.52 15.77
CA HIS A 207 -19.43 3.00 15.73
C HIS A 207 -19.30 1.84 14.72
N TYR A 208 -20.23 0.89 14.75
CA TYR A 208 -20.28 -0.24 13.81
C TYR A 208 -20.33 0.21 12.34
N PHE A 209 -21.28 1.08 11.97
CA PHE A 209 -21.44 1.53 10.58
C PHE A 209 -20.27 2.38 10.13
N ARG A 210 -19.78 3.28 10.98
CA ARG A 210 -18.61 4.12 10.65
C ARG A 210 -17.37 3.26 10.40
N HIS A 211 -17.15 2.25 11.23
CA HIS A 211 -16.01 1.37 11.05
C HIS A 211 -16.14 0.53 9.77
N LEU A 212 -17.34 0.01 9.48
CA LEU A 212 -17.62 -0.71 8.22
C LEU A 212 -17.42 0.18 6.99
N TYR A 213 -17.96 1.40 7.02
CA TYR A 213 -17.70 2.42 6.01
C TYR A 213 -16.21 2.63 5.79
N HIS A 214 -15.41 2.72 6.85
CA HIS A 214 -13.97 2.90 6.73
C HIS A 214 -13.25 1.70 6.11
N ILE A 215 -13.75 0.47 6.27
CA ILE A 215 -13.22 -0.71 5.57
C ILE A 215 -13.39 -0.53 4.05
N PHE A 216 -14.61 -0.24 3.59
CA PHE A 216 -14.87 -0.04 2.17
C PHE A 216 -14.19 1.22 1.62
N LYS A 217 -14.11 2.30 2.42
CA LYS A 217 -13.36 3.51 2.08
C LYS A 217 -11.88 3.20 1.90
N PHE A 218 -11.30 2.39 2.77
CA PHE A 218 -9.90 1.98 2.70
C PHE A 218 -9.62 1.19 1.40
N ILE A 219 -10.52 0.28 1.01
CA ILE A 219 -10.43 -0.42 -0.28
C ILE A 219 -10.54 0.59 -1.44
N TYR A 220 -11.52 1.49 -1.39
CA TYR A 220 -11.80 2.47 -2.46
C TYR A 220 -10.61 3.37 -2.76
N PHE A 221 -10.00 3.97 -1.73
CA PHE A 221 -8.86 4.87 -1.89
C PHE A 221 -7.50 4.15 -1.99
N SER A 222 -7.48 2.82 -1.96
CA SER A 222 -6.26 2.06 -2.17
C SER A 222 -5.73 2.22 -3.59
N LYS A 223 -4.43 1.95 -3.76
CA LYS A 223 -3.74 1.92 -5.06
C LYS A 223 -3.85 0.55 -5.76
N LEU A 224 -4.74 -0.31 -5.27
CA LEU A 224 -4.99 -1.62 -5.87
C LEU A 224 -5.65 -1.49 -7.23
N GLU A 225 -5.51 -2.52 -8.04
CA GLU A 225 -6.26 -2.63 -9.30
C GLU A 225 -7.76 -2.84 -9.02
N VAL A 226 -8.61 -2.52 -10.01
CA VAL A 226 -10.07 -2.63 -9.86
C VAL A 226 -10.48 -4.06 -9.50
N GLY A 227 -9.85 -5.07 -10.11
CA GLY A 227 -10.12 -6.48 -9.80
C GLY A 227 -9.78 -6.84 -8.34
N GLU A 228 -8.65 -6.36 -7.83
CA GLU A 228 -8.24 -6.58 -6.43
C GLU A 228 -9.18 -5.86 -5.46
N LYS A 229 -9.58 -4.61 -5.76
CA LYS A 229 -10.55 -3.87 -4.94
C LYS A 229 -11.86 -4.66 -4.83
N ASN A 230 -12.38 -5.15 -5.95
CA ASN A 230 -13.60 -5.96 -5.98
C ASN A 230 -13.44 -7.27 -5.20
N PHE A 231 -12.27 -7.91 -5.26
CA PHE A 231 -11.96 -9.09 -4.46
C PHE A 231 -12.04 -8.80 -2.95
N TYR A 232 -11.36 -7.76 -2.46
CA TYR A 232 -11.38 -7.41 -1.03
C TYR A 232 -12.76 -6.92 -0.57
N ALA A 233 -13.47 -6.16 -1.41
CA ALA A 233 -14.83 -5.75 -1.13
C ALA A 233 -15.78 -6.96 -1.04
N THR A 234 -15.62 -7.94 -1.93
CA THR A 234 -16.37 -9.20 -1.88
C THR A 234 -16.10 -9.96 -0.58
N LEU A 235 -14.84 -10.00 -0.13
CA LEU A 235 -14.46 -10.65 1.12
C LEU A 235 -15.05 -9.94 2.35
N ALA A 236 -15.01 -8.61 2.37
CA ALA A 236 -15.65 -7.82 3.43
C ALA A 236 -17.17 -8.06 3.46
N ARG A 237 -17.81 -8.03 2.28
CA ARG A 237 -19.24 -8.29 2.13
C ARG A 237 -19.62 -9.71 2.54
N ALA A 238 -18.80 -10.71 2.23
CA ALA A 238 -19.05 -12.11 2.62
C ALA A 238 -19.05 -12.34 4.13
N SER A 239 -18.49 -11.41 4.92
CA SER A 239 -18.52 -11.46 6.38
C SER A 239 -19.83 -10.94 7.01
N LEU A 240 -20.68 -10.27 6.22
CA LEU A 240 -21.92 -9.64 6.68
C LEU A 240 -23.08 -10.64 6.69
N SER A 241 -23.85 -10.65 7.77
CA SER A 241 -25.11 -11.41 7.87
C SER A 241 -26.29 -10.69 7.21
N GLN A 242 -27.41 -11.39 6.99
CA GLN A 242 -28.63 -10.77 6.43
C GLN A 242 -29.16 -9.63 7.30
N ASP A 243 -29.16 -9.80 8.62
CA ASP A 243 -29.61 -8.74 9.54
C ASP A 243 -28.69 -7.51 9.47
N GLU A 244 -27.38 -7.71 9.26
CA GLU A 244 -26.45 -6.60 9.01
C GLU A 244 -26.72 -5.93 7.67
N LEU A 245 -26.91 -6.70 6.58
CA LEU A 245 -27.23 -6.15 5.26
C LEU A 245 -28.52 -5.33 5.29
N TYR A 246 -29.54 -5.79 6.02
CA TYR A 246 -30.78 -5.05 6.26
C TYR A 246 -30.49 -3.68 6.91
N LEU A 247 -29.79 -3.69 8.04
CA LEU A 247 -29.46 -2.46 8.77
C LEU A 247 -28.55 -1.52 7.97
N ILE A 248 -27.61 -2.06 7.18
CA ILE A 248 -26.73 -1.28 6.29
C ILE A 248 -27.54 -0.61 5.19
N ALA A 249 -28.51 -1.31 4.58
CA ALA A 249 -29.36 -0.75 3.53
C ALA A 249 -30.08 0.50 4.03
N PHE A 250 -30.71 0.42 5.20
CA PHE A 250 -31.42 1.56 5.79
C PHE A 250 -30.49 2.65 6.32
N ASN A 251 -29.37 2.31 6.97
CA ASN A 251 -28.37 3.29 7.38
C ASN A 251 -27.83 4.10 6.19
N GLY A 252 -27.65 3.43 5.04
CA GLY A 252 -27.24 4.04 3.77
C GLY A 252 -28.14 5.18 3.32
N LEU A 253 -29.43 5.14 3.63
CA LEU A 253 -30.41 6.16 3.21
C LEU A 253 -30.39 7.42 4.09
N ILE A 254 -29.86 7.34 5.31
CA ILE A 254 -29.97 8.45 6.27
C ILE A 254 -28.91 9.51 5.99
N GLU A 255 -29.37 10.72 5.67
CA GLU A 255 -28.51 11.90 5.54
C GLU A 255 -27.69 12.17 6.81
N GLY A 256 -26.40 12.46 6.63
CA GLY A 256 -25.48 12.72 7.74
C GLY A 256 -24.96 11.46 8.44
N TYR A 257 -25.49 10.29 8.11
CA TYR A 257 -24.97 8.99 8.52
C TYR A 257 -24.40 8.24 7.32
N GLY A 258 -25.22 7.43 6.64
CA GLY A 258 -24.78 6.65 5.48
C GLY A 258 -24.82 7.46 4.18
N ASN A 259 -25.81 8.33 3.99
CA ASN A 259 -25.94 9.15 2.79
C ASN A 259 -25.08 10.43 2.92
N PRO A 260 -24.25 10.79 1.92
CA PRO A 260 -24.04 10.09 0.63
C PRO A 260 -22.83 9.15 0.60
N ASN A 261 -21.90 9.27 1.55
CA ASN A 261 -20.59 8.64 1.44
C ASN A 261 -20.63 7.12 1.50
N PHE A 262 -21.34 6.55 2.47
CA PHE A 262 -21.45 5.10 2.59
C PHE A 262 -22.41 4.53 1.56
N LEU A 263 -23.50 5.23 1.24
CA LEU A 263 -24.42 4.88 0.16
C LEU A 263 -23.69 4.74 -1.19
N TYR A 264 -22.80 5.67 -1.51
CA TYR A 264 -21.95 5.57 -2.70
C TYR A 264 -21.11 4.29 -2.69
N LEU A 265 -20.52 3.91 -1.55
CA LEU A 265 -19.71 2.69 -1.45
C LEU A 265 -20.56 1.41 -1.47
N ILE A 266 -21.79 1.47 -0.95
CA ILE A 266 -22.79 0.39 -1.07
C ILE A 266 -23.07 0.12 -2.54
N LYS A 267 -23.28 1.17 -3.34
CA LYS A 267 -23.44 1.08 -4.79
C LYS A 267 -22.17 0.58 -5.49
N GLU A 268 -21.04 1.24 -5.24
CA GLU A 268 -19.76 0.98 -5.93
C GLU A 268 -19.31 -0.48 -5.79
N TYR A 269 -19.51 -1.07 -4.62
CA TYR A 269 -19.08 -2.43 -4.32
C TYR A 269 -20.20 -3.46 -4.29
N ASP A 270 -21.42 -3.07 -4.68
CA ASP A 270 -22.60 -3.93 -4.65
C ASP A 270 -22.73 -4.66 -3.29
N ILE A 271 -22.63 -3.90 -2.19
CA ILE A 271 -22.59 -4.48 -0.82
C ILE A 271 -23.86 -5.30 -0.55
N LEU A 272 -24.98 -4.91 -1.14
CA LEU A 272 -26.28 -5.56 -0.97
C LEU A 272 -26.55 -6.69 -1.99
N GLN A 273 -25.56 -7.19 -2.73
CA GLN A 273 -25.78 -8.22 -3.77
C GLN A 273 -26.58 -9.44 -3.29
N ASN A 274 -26.28 -9.91 -2.07
CA ASN A 274 -26.93 -11.08 -1.48
C ASN A 274 -28.04 -10.72 -0.50
N PHE A 275 -28.48 -9.46 -0.46
CA PHE A 275 -29.53 -9.01 0.44
C PHE A 275 -30.88 -9.60 0.05
N VAL A 276 -31.56 -10.24 0.99
CA VAL A 276 -32.90 -10.80 0.77
C VAL A 276 -33.92 -9.67 0.76
N ARG A 277 -34.15 -9.08 -0.42
CA ARG A 277 -35.10 -7.97 -0.61
C ARG A 277 -36.50 -8.24 -0.09
N ALA A 278 -36.94 -9.51 -0.13
CA ALA A 278 -38.26 -9.91 0.37
C ALA A 278 -38.44 -9.70 1.89
N GLU A 279 -37.36 -9.54 2.67
CA GLU A 279 -37.44 -9.22 4.10
C GLU A 279 -37.82 -7.75 4.36
N VAL A 280 -37.72 -6.88 3.35
CA VAL A 280 -38.09 -5.47 3.47
C VAL A 280 -39.57 -5.32 3.20
N GLN A 281 -40.30 -4.92 4.23
CA GLN A 281 -41.72 -4.61 4.14
C GLN A 281 -42.01 -3.27 4.82
N PRO A 282 -42.87 -2.43 4.22
CA PRO A 282 -43.49 -2.59 2.89
C PRO A 282 -42.53 -2.38 1.71
N ASP A 283 -42.91 -2.87 0.52
CA ASP A 283 -42.09 -2.81 -0.71
C ASP A 283 -41.66 -1.39 -1.13
N VAL A 284 -42.36 -0.34 -0.65
CA VAL A 284 -41.96 1.07 -0.88
C VAL A 284 -40.53 1.37 -0.41
N PHE A 285 -40.06 0.70 0.64
CA PHE A 285 -38.69 0.88 1.14
C PHE A 285 -37.66 0.23 0.22
N ILE A 286 -38.01 -0.83 -0.52
CA ILE A 286 -37.13 -1.36 -1.59
C ILE A 286 -37.00 -0.33 -2.72
N ASN A 287 -38.11 0.27 -3.14
CA ASN A 287 -38.07 1.31 -4.18
C ASN A 287 -37.21 2.50 -3.74
N LEU A 288 -37.35 2.93 -2.48
CA LEU A 288 -36.50 3.99 -1.91
C LEU A 288 -35.02 3.61 -1.93
N ILE A 289 -34.67 2.38 -1.53
CA ILE A 289 -33.27 1.90 -1.58
C ILE A 289 -32.73 1.95 -3.02
N ASP A 290 -33.50 1.46 -3.99
CA ASP A 290 -33.09 1.42 -5.38
C ASP A 290 -32.97 2.82 -6.00
N GLU A 291 -33.90 3.73 -5.69
CA GLU A 291 -33.88 5.13 -6.15
C GLU A 291 -32.64 5.86 -5.62
N GLU A 292 -32.36 5.75 -4.32
CA GLU A 292 -31.20 6.40 -3.69
C GLU A 292 -29.87 5.80 -4.17
N LEU A 293 -29.79 4.47 -4.36
CA LEU A 293 -28.60 3.84 -4.96
C LEU A 293 -28.43 4.24 -6.43
N ALA A 294 -29.51 4.40 -7.19
CA ALA A 294 -29.43 4.86 -8.57
C ALA A 294 -28.96 6.32 -8.64
N SER A 295 -29.51 7.19 -7.78
CA SER A 295 -29.27 8.64 -7.79
C SER A 295 -27.93 9.04 -7.17
N VAL A 296 -27.37 8.26 -6.23
CA VAL A 296 -26.13 8.66 -5.53
C VAL A 296 -24.96 8.82 -6.50
N ILE A 297 -24.35 10.01 -6.41
CA ILE A 297 -23.18 10.42 -7.17
C ILE A 297 -21.94 10.42 -6.28
N TYR A 298 -20.76 10.56 -6.91
CA TYR A 298 -19.48 10.61 -6.20
C TYR A 298 -19.43 11.74 -5.15
N PRO A 299 -19.36 11.42 -3.85
CA PRO A 299 -19.54 12.42 -2.79
C PRO A 299 -18.24 12.86 -2.11
N PHE A 300 -17.11 12.23 -2.46
CA PHE A 300 -15.84 12.48 -1.80
C PHE A 300 -15.18 13.75 -2.33
N LYS A 301 -14.45 14.45 -1.46
CA LYS A 301 -13.69 15.67 -1.83
C LYS A 301 -12.41 15.32 -2.60
N GLU A 302 -11.84 14.15 -2.30
CA GLU A 302 -10.73 13.57 -3.01
C GLU A 302 -11.12 13.36 -4.49
N THR A 303 -10.16 13.30 -5.42
CA THR A 303 -10.48 12.91 -6.80
C THR A 303 -10.73 11.40 -6.86
N LYS A 304 -11.59 10.96 -7.80
CA LYS A 304 -11.75 9.52 -8.07
C LYS A 304 -10.36 8.91 -8.30
N PRO A 305 -9.98 7.84 -7.58
CA PRO A 305 -8.68 7.23 -7.76
C PRO A 305 -8.58 6.76 -9.21
N THR A 306 -7.69 7.40 -9.97
CA THR A 306 -7.37 7.02 -11.34
C THR A 306 -6.70 5.66 -11.27
N THR A 307 -7.15 4.71 -12.10
CA THR A 307 -6.45 3.44 -12.29
C THR A 307 -5.07 3.76 -12.84
N VAL A 308 -4.06 3.71 -11.98
CA VAL A 308 -2.67 3.80 -12.41
C VAL A 308 -2.33 2.45 -13.02
N ASN A 309 -2.41 2.35 -14.34
CA ASN A 309 -1.77 1.25 -15.06
C ASN A 309 -0.27 1.36 -14.78
N PHE A 310 0.27 0.43 -14.00
CA PHE A 310 1.71 0.30 -13.77
C PHE A 310 2.36 -0.58 -14.84
#